data_AF-A0A535M9A1-F1
#
_entry.id   AF-A0A535M9A1-F1
#
_cell.length_a   1.000
_cell.length_b   1.000
_cell.length_c   1.000
_cell.angle_alpha   90.00
_cell.angle_beta   90.00
_cell.angle_gamma   90.00
#
_symmetry.space_group_name_H-M   'P 1'
#
loop_
_entity.id
_entity.type
_entity.pdbx_description
1 polymer ?
#
loop_
_entity_poly.entity_id
_entity_poly.type
_entity_poly.pdbx_seq_one_letter_code
_entity_poly.pdbx_strand_id
1 'polypeptide(L)'
;MVYFNNYLVKLELAKRAWQQADLAREARLSEPTVRAVIRGRRVSAATALKVVQALERNPPNERLVALLNWSPRGTRDLASNPPETGPRVANRLLIPSR
;
A
#
# COMPACT_ATOMS: atom_id res chain seq x y z
N MET A 1 16.66 -21.17 -11.83
CA MET A 1 15.63 -21.17 -10.76
C MET A 1 15.72 -19.88 -9.99
N VAL A 2 14.60 -19.41 -9.43
CA VAL A 2 14.48 -18.09 -8.79
C VAL A 2 13.78 -18.24 -7.43
N TYR A 3 14.03 -17.29 -6.53
CA TYR A 3 13.34 -17.17 -5.25
C TYR A 3 12.52 -15.89 -5.23
N PHE A 4 11.34 -15.95 -4.62
CA PHE A 4 10.58 -14.77 -4.27
C PHE A 4 10.83 -14.41 -2.81
N ASN A 5 10.91 -13.11 -2.53
CA ASN A 5 10.81 -12.64 -1.17
C ASN A 5 9.35 -12.83 -0.69
N ASN A 6 9.15 -13.72 0.29
CA ASN A 6 7.83 -14.04 0.87
C ASN A 6 7.07 -12.79 1.31
N TYR A 7 7.77 -11.83 1.91
CA TYR A 7 7.16 -10.60 2.39
C TYR A 7 6.62 -9.75 1.24
N LEU A 8 7.42 -9.55 0.19
CA LEU A 8 7.01 -8.76 -0.97
C LEU A 8 5.83 -9.41 -1.70
N VAL A 9 5.83 -10.74 -1.86
CA VAL A 9 4.70 -11.45 -2.48
C VAL A 9 3.42 -11.24 -1.67
N LYS A 10 3.48 -11.41 -0.34
CA LYS A 10 2.31 -11.18 0.53
C LYS A 10 1.83 -9.74 0.48
N LEU A 11 2.75 -8.78 0.42
CA LEU A 11 2.42 -7.36 0.30
C LEU A 11 1.70 -7.08 -1.03
N GLU A 12 2.20 -7.62 -2.15
CA GLU A 12 1.56 -7.46 -3.46
C GLU A 12 0.17 -8.08 -3.52
N LEU A 13 -0.04 -9.21 -2.83
CA LEU A 13 -1.38 -9.80 -2.66
C LEU A 13 -2.29 -8.90 -1.82
N ALA A 14 -1.80 -8.39 -0.69
CA ALA A 14 -2.57 -7.50 0.19
C ALA A 14 -3.00 -6.22 -0.53
N LYS A 15 -2.11 -5.62 -1.33
CA LYS A 15 -2.43 -4.43 -2.15
C LYS A 15 -3.55 -4.66 -3.17
N ARG A 16 -3.83 -5.91 -3.53
CA ARG A 16 -4.86 -6.32 -4.49
C ARG A 16 -6.08 -6.99 -3.83
N ALA A 17 -6.09 -7.12 -2.51
CA ALA A 17 -7.03 -7.97 -1.77
C ALA A 17 -7.09 -9.42 -2.30
N TRP A 18 -5.97 -9.94 -2.81
CA TRP A 18 -5.89 -11.29 -3.35
C TRP A 18 -5.59 -12.32 -2.29
N GLN A 19 -6.26 -13.47 -2.40
CA GLN A 19 -5.92 -14.70 -1.71
C GLN A 19 -4.97 -15.54 -2.57
N GLN A 20 -4.44 -16.62 -1.99
CA GLN A 20 -3.59 -17.57 -2.72
C GLN A 20 -4.30 -18.14 -3.96
N ALA A 21 -5.60 -18.43 -3.86
CA ALA A 21 -6.41 -18.96 -4.95
C ALA A 21 -6.53 -17.97 -6.12
N ASP A 22 -6.66 -16.67 -5.83
CA ASP A 22 -6.72 -15.63 -6.86
C ASP A 22 -5.40 -15.58 -7.64
N LEU A 23 -4.26 -15.58 -6.94
CA LEU A 23 -2.96 -15.61 -7.60
C LEU A 23 -2.76 -16.88 -8.44
N ALA A 24 -3.25 -18.03 -7.96
CA ALA A 24 -3.21 -19.28 -8.72
C ALA A 24 -4.02 -19.19 -10.01
N ARG A 25 -5.22 -18.61 -9.93
CA ARG A 25 -6.09 -18.38 -11.09
C ARG A 25 -5.46 -17.42 -12.09
N GLU A 26 -5.00 -16.25 -11.64
CA GLU A 26 -4.47 -15.21 -12.52
C GLU A 26 -3.13 -15.62 -13.16
N ALA A 27 -2.27 -16.32 -12.42
CA ALA A 27 -1.00 -16.84 -12.94
C ALA A 27 -1.16 -18.15 -13.74
N ARG A 28 -2.36 -18.75 -13.76
CA ARG A 28 -2.63 -20.08 -14.33
C ARG A 28 -1.65 -21.14 -13.80
N LEU A 29 -1.51 -21.16 -12.48
CA LEU A 29 -0.65 -22.08 -11.74
C LEU A 29 -1.49 -22.90 -10.77
N SER A 30 -0.98 -24.07 -10.37
CA SER A 30 -1.63 -24.85 -9.32
C SER A 30 -1.44 -24.18 -7.95
N GLU A 31 -2.40 -24.36 -7.05
CA GLU A 31 -2.29 -23.86 -5.68
C GLU A 31 -1.03 -24.31 -4.94
N PRO A 32 -0.56 -25.57 -5.04
CA PRO A 32 0.70 -25.97 -4.41
C PRO A 32 1.90 -25.18 -4.92
N THR A 33 1.96 -24.88 -6.22
CA THR A 33 3.03 -24.06 -6.81
C THR A 33 2.98 -22.63 -6.30
N VAL A 34 1.79 -22.03 -6.22
CA VAL A 34 1.65 -20.68 -5.65
C VAL A 34 1.97 -20.67 -4.15
N ARG A 35 1.57 -21.68 -3.40
CA ARG A 35 1.97 -21.84 -1.99
C ARG A 35 3.49 -21.88 -1.83
N ALA A 36 4.19 -22.55 -2.74
CA ALA A 36 5.65 -22.59 -2.76
C ALA A 36 6.25 -21.19 -3.03
N VAL A 37 5.71 -20.46 -4.01
CA VAL A 37 6.07 -19.06 -4.31
C VAL A 37 5.87 -18.17 -3.08
N ILE A 38 4.68 -18.19 -2.50
CA ILE A 38 4.35 -17.40 -1.32
C ILE A 38 5.35 -17.73 -0.22
N ARG A 39 5.56 -19.01 0.12
CA ARG A 39 6.53 -19.46 1.14
C ARG A 39 8.01 -19.15 0.82
N GLY A 40 8.33 -18.54 -0.31
CA GLY A 40 9.70 -18.20 -0.71
C GLY A 40 10.55 -19.42 -1.09
N ARG A 41 9.91 -20.52 -1.53
CA ARG A 41 10.63 -21.70 -2.02
C ARG A 41 11.18 -21.45 -3.42
N ARG A 42 12.17 -22.25 -3.83
CA ARG A 42 12.68 -22.25 -5.21
C ARG A 42 11.57 -22.59 -6.18
N VAL A 43 11.48 -21.81 -7.26
CA VAL A 43 10.62 -22.11 -8.39
C VAL A 43 11.38 -21.99 -9.71
N SER A 44 10.80 -22.56 -10.77
CA SER A 44 11.33 -22.42 -12.12
C SER A 44 11.25 -20.96 -12.59
N ALA A 45 12.11 -20.57 -13.54
CA ALA A 45 12.06 -19.24 -14.13
C ALA A 45 10.72 -18.99 -14.86
N ALA A 46 10.17 -20.01 -15.54
CA ALA A 46 8.87 -19.93 -16.19
C ALA A 46 7.73 -19.67 -15.19
N THR A 47 7.76 -20.31 -14.02
CA THR A 47 6.80 -20.06 -12.93
C THR A 47 6.92 -18.62 -12.43
N ALA A 48 8.15 -18.14 -12.21
CA ALA A 48 8.38 -16.78 -11.75
C ALA A 48 7.84 -15.75 -12.75
N LEU A 49 8.09 -15.96 -14.04
CA LEU A 49 7.59 -15.09 -15.10
C LEU A 49 6.06 -15.03 -15.14
N LYS A 50 5.37 -16.18 -14.99
CA LYS A 50 3.90 -16.22 -14.90
C LYS A 50 3.35 -15.43 -13.72
N VAL A 51 4.01 -15.53 -12.56
CA VAL A 51 3.62 -14.78 -11.35
C VAL A 51 3.78 -13.28 -11.57
N VAL A 52 4.93 -12.85 -12.10
CA VAL A 52 5.19 -11.43 -12.37
C VAL A 52 4.19 -10.88 -13.39
N GLN A 53 3.95 -11.59 -14.49
CA GLN A 53 2.96 -11.18 -15.49
C GLN A 53 1.54 -11.08 -14.91
N ALA A 54 1.15 -11.98 -14.00
CA ALA A 54 -0.15 -11.90 -13.34
C ALA A 54 -0.28 -10.65 -12.46
N LEU A 55 0.80 -10.27 -11.77
CA LEU A 55 0.85 -9.07 -10.93
C LEU A 55 0.90 -7.77 -11.75
N GLU A 56 1.54 -7.78 -12.93
CA GLU A 56 1.61 -6.63 -13.84
C GLU A 56 0.26 -6.37 -14.53
N ARG A 57 -0.44 -7.43 -14.93
CA ARG A 57 -1.75 -7.32 -15.61
C ARG A 57 -2.84 -6.74 -14.71
N ASN A 58 -2.73 -6.95 -13.40
CA ASN A 58 -3.71 -6.50 -12.44
C ASN A 58 -3.08 -5.45 -11.53
N PRO A 59 -3.31 -4.15 -11.76
CA PRO A 59 -2.73 -3.10 -10.93
C PRO A 59 -3.24 -3.17 -9.48
N PRO A 60 -2.43 -2.73 -8.51
CA PRO A 60 -2.83 -2.69 -7.11
C PRO A 60 -3.98 -1.71 -6.87
N ASN A 61 -4.81 -1.97 -5.86
CA ASN A 61 -5.89 -1.07 -5.47
C ASN A 61 -5.29 0.11 -4.68
N GLU A 62 -5.36 1.32 -5.24
CA GLU A 62 -4.77 2.53 -4.66
C GLU A 62 -5.24 2.82 -3.23
N ARG A 63 -6.51 2.53 -2.91
CA ARG A 63 -7.04 2.71 -1.55
C ARG A 63 -6.39 1.76 -0.56
N LEU A 64 -6.20 0.50 -0.95
CA LEU A 64 -5.51 -0.49 -0.10
C LEU A 64 -4.03 -0.16 0.05
N VAL A 65 -3.38 0.32 -1.01
CA VAL A 65 -2.00 0.82 -0.93
C VAL A 65 -1.90 1.97 0.06
N ALA A 66 -2.82 2.92 0.03
CA ALA A 66 -2.85 4.04 0.98
C ALA A 66 -3.02 3.56 2.43
N LEU A 67 -3.88 2.58 2.68
CA LEU A 67 -4.07 1.98 4.01
C LEU A 67 -2.85 1.22 4.49
N LEU A 68 -2.18 0.45 3.62
CA LEU A 68 -0.99 -0.31 3.97
C LEU A 68 0.23 0.60 4.21
N ASN A 69 0.29 1.74 3.53
CA ASN A 69 1.31 2.77 3.72
C ASN A 69 0.96 3.75 4.84
N TRP A 70 -0.24 3.65 5.42
CA TRP A 70 -0.66 4.53 6.50
C TRP A 70 0.24 4.27 7.72
N SER A 71 1.03 5.29 8.08
CA SER A 71 1.81 5.29 9.31
C SER A 71 1.22 6.33 10.27
N PRO A 72 0.99 5.98 11.55
CA PRO A 72 0.60 6.95 12.57
C PRO A 72 1.65 8.05 12.82
N ARG A 73 2.85 7.96 12.25
CA ARG A 73 3.92 8.94 12.49
C ARG A 73 3.64 10.33 11.90
N GLY A 74 2.71 10.45 10.94
CA GLY A 74 2.29 11.75 10.41
C GLY A 74 1.35 12.55 11.33
N THR A 75 0.78 11.96 12.38
CA THR A 75 -0.08 12.70 13.33
C THR A 75 0.70 13.34 14.47
N ARG A 76 1.99 13.02 14.62
CA ARG A 76 2.84 13.69 15.63
C ARG A 76 3.02 15.17 15.31
N ASP A 77 3.11 15.52 14.03
CA ASP A 77 3.25 16.91 13.58
C ASP A 77 1.91 17.67 13.64
N LEU A 78 0.78 16.98 13.47
CA LEU A 78 -0.57 17.53 13.69
C LEU A 78 -0.88 17.81 15.18
N ALA A 79 -0.27 17.06 16.10
CA ALA A 79 -0.37 17.32 17.54
C ALA A 79 0.63 18.39 18.04
N SER A 80 1.64 18.73 17.23
CA SER A 80 2.71 19.66 17.61
C SER A 80 2.40 21.12 17.26
N ASN A 81 1.47 21.35 16.34
CA ASN A 81 0.88 22.68 16.12
C ASN A 81 -0.57 22.65 16.60
N PRO A 82 -0.92 23.28 17.75
CA PRO A 82 -2.32 23.57 18.02
C PRO A 82 -2.89 24.32 16.81
N PRO A 83 -4.19 24.13 16.47
CA PRO A 83 -4.81 24.95 15.44
C PRO A 83 -4.57 26.40 15.81
N GLU A 84 -3.79 27.11 14.99
CA GLU A 84 -3.69 28.56 15.10
C GLU A 84 -5.12 29.06 15.21
N THR A 85 -5.39 29.64 16.36
CA THR A 85 -6.70 30.15 16.71
C THR A 85 -7.01 31.24 15.70
N GLY A 86 -7.80 30.90 14.68
CA GLY A 86 -8.30 31.89 13.74
C GLY A 86 -9.13 32.94 14.45
N PRO A 87 -9.44 34.04 13.74
CA PRO A 87 -8.58 35.19 13.56
C PRO A 87 -8.60 36.10 14.81
N ARG A 88 -7.45 36.69 15.17
CA ARG A 88 -7.46 37.95 15.93
C ARG A 88 -8.03 39.03 15.02
N VAL A 89 -9.35 39.23 15.08
CA VAL A 89 -9.96 40.50 14.67
C VAL A 89 -9.40 41.55 15.62
N ALA A 90 -8.30 42.17 15.22
CA ALA A 90 -7.82 43.38 15.84
C ALA A 90 -8.90 44.44 15.61
N ASN A 91 -9.72 44.68 16.63
CA ASN A 91 -10.59 45.83 16.71
C ASN A 91 -9.72 47.09 16.69
N ARG A 92 -9.37 47.56 15.50
CA ARG A 92 -8.79 48.88 15.29
C ARG A 92 -9.96 49.85 15.17
N LEU A 93 -10.52 50.23 16.33
CA LEU A 93 -11.36 51.41 16.44
C LEU A 93 -10.51 52.61 16.02
N LEU A 94 -10.64 52.99 14.75
CA LEU A 94 -10.26 54.31 14.26
C LEU A 94 -11.24 55.29 14.87
N ILE A 95 -10.77 56.06 15.86
CA ILE A 95 -11.43 57.30 16.29
C ILE A 95 -10.98 58.38 15.30
N PRO A 96 -11.84 58.94 14.43
CA PRO A 96 -11.49 60.14 13.71
C PRO A 96 -11.67 61.34 14.64
N SER A 97 -10.55 62.01 14.95
CA SER A 97 -10.54 63.34 15.55
C SER A 97 -11.06 64.37 14.54
N ARG A 98 -12.13 65.09 14.88
CA ARG A 98 -12.40 66.46 14.42
C ARG A 98 -13.12 67.22 15.51
#